data_AF-A0A1H4P343-F1
#
_entry.id   AF-A0A1H4P343-F1
#
_cell.length_a   1.000
_cell.length_b   1.000
_cell.length_c   1.000
_cell.angle_alpha   90.00
_cell.angle_beta   90.00
_cell.angle_gamma   90.00
#
_symmetry.space_group_name_H-M   'P 1'
#
loop_
_entity.id
_entity.type
_entity.pdbx_description
1 polymer ?
#
loop_
_entity_poly.entity_id
_entity_poly.type
_entity_poly.pdbx_seq_one_letter_code
_entity_poly.pdbx_strand_id
1 'polypeptide(L)' 'MTPDTAPERRTLADRLQKAGVLTHPKWRAAIEAVPRELFLQPGVFLPTDGGRWRPVTALGTDPPDTPHGP' A
#
# COMPACT_ATOMS: atom_id res chain seq x y z
N MET A 1 -0.18 12.52 -13.97
CA MET A 1 1.19 11.99 -14.05
C MET A 1 1.46 11.25 -12.75
N THR A 2 1.63 9.93 -12.80
CA THR A 2 1.91 9.14 -11.59
C THR A 2 3.32 9.50 -11.10
N PRO A 3 3.52 9.79 -9.80
CA PRO A 3 4.86 10.01 -9.27
C PRO A 3 5.72 8.76 -9.49
N ASP A 4 6.98 8.95 -9.89
CA ASP A 4 7.93 7.83 -9.97
C ASP A 4 8.33 7.41 -8.55
N THR A 5 7.77 6.29 -8.11
CA THR A 5 8.00 5.72 -6.77
C THR A 5 9.10 4.65 -6.72
N ALA A 6 9.89 4.50 -7.80
CA ALA A 6 10.98 3.54 -7.83
C ALA A 6 11.96 3.64 -6.63
N PRO A 7 12.32 4.82 -6.09
CA PRO A 7 13.18 4.87 -4.90
C PRO A 7 12.49 4.32 -3.63
N GLU A 8 11.19 4.53 -3.45
CA GLU A 8 10.42 4.01 -2.32
C GLU A 8 10.31 2.49 -2.38
N ARG A 9 10.09 1.93 -3.59
CA ARG A 9 10.03 0.48 -3.79
C ARG A 9 11.38 -0.20 -3.49
N ARG A 10 12.48 0.39 -3.94
CA ARG A 10 13.84 -0.09 -3.59
C ARG A 10 14.11 0.01 -2.09
N THR A 11 13.72 1.12 -1.45
CA THR A 11 13.86 1.29 0.00
C THR A 11 13.06 0.25 0.79
N LEU A 12 11.84 -0.08 0.34
CA LEU A 12 11.03 -1.15 0.93
C LEU A 12 11.71 -2.52 0.76
N ALA A 13 12.18 -2.83 -0.44
CA ALA A 13 12.87 -4.08 -0.73
C ALA A 13 14.12 -4.25 0.15
N ASP A 14 14.90 -3.18 0.37
CA ASP A 14 16.06 -3.19 1.26
C ASP A 14 15.69 -3.49 2.70
N ARG A 15 14.61 -2.89 3.22
CA ARG A 15 14.13 -3.13 4.58
C ARG A 15 13.70 -4.60 4.75
N LEU A 16 12.96 -5.15 3.79
CA LEU A 16 12.48 -6.53 3.83
C LEU A 16 13.63 -7.55 3.69
N GLN A 17 14.64 -7.24 2.88
CA GLN A 17 15.85 -8.05 2.78
C GLN A 17 16.62 -8.07 4.10
N LYS A 18 16.84 -6.90 4.71
CA LYS A 18 17.53 -6.76 6.00
C LYS A 18 16.79 -7.48 7.13
N ALA A 19 15.46 -7.52 7.07
CA ALA A 19 14.63 -8.24 8.03
C ALA A 19 14.57 -9.76 7.79
N GLY A 20 15.23 -10.29 6.75
CA GLY A 20 15.20 -11.72 6.42
C GLY A 20 13.86 -12.22 5.84
N VAL A 21 12.93 -11.31 5.52
CA VAL A 21 11.61 -11.66 4.95
C VAL A 21 11.74 -12.13 3.51
N LEU A 22 12.69 -11.57 2.76
CA LEU A 22 12.97 -11.97 1.38
C LEU A 22 13.91 -13.17 1.37
N THR A 23 13.34 -14.37 1.23
CA THR A 23 14.12 -15.61 1.17
C THR A 23 14.54 -15.98 -0.26
N HIS A 24 13.99 -15.31 -1.28
CA HIS A 24 14.28 -15.58 -2.68
C HIS A 24 14.49 -14.29 -3.49
N PRO A 25 15.52 -14.18 -4.35
CA PRO A 25 15.83 -12.96 -5.11
C PRO A 25 14.69 -12.51 -6.04
N LYS A 26 13.89 -13.45 -6.56
CA LYS A 26 12.68 -13.12 -7.35
C LYS A 26 11.65 -12.30 -6.59
N TRP A 27 11.55 -12.44 -5.26
CA TRP A 27 10.60 -11.65 -4.47
C TRP A 27 11.05 -10.19 -4.34
N ARG A 28 12.36 -9.96 -4.24
CA ARG A 28 12.92 -8.62 -4.34
C ARG A 28 12.57 -7.97 -5.67
N ALA A 29 12.80 -8.68 -6.78
CA ALA A 29 12.48 -8.18 -8.11
C ALA A 29 10.98 -7.84 -8.26
N ALA A 30 10.09 -8.66 -7.69
CA ALA A 30 8.66 -8.38 -7.70
C ALA A 30 8.30 -7.09 -6.94
N ILE A 31 8.89 -6.86 -5.77
CA ILE A 31 8.65 -5.63 -4.98
C ILE A 31 9.16 -4.39 -5.73
N GLU A 32 10.31 -4.48 -6.37
CA GLU A 32 10.89 -3.35 -7.13
C GLU A 32 10.12 -3.05 -8.42
N ALA A 33 9.53 -4.07 -9.06
CA ALA A 33 8.82 -3.94 -10.33
C ALA A 33 7.36 -3.48 -10.17
N VAL A 34 6.68 -3.82 -9.08
CA VAL A 34 5.24 -3.58 -8.92
C VAL A 34 4.96 -2.21 -8.28
N PRO A 35 4.32 -1.25 -8.99
CA PRO A 35 3.92 0.05 -8.46
C PRO A 35 2.73 -0.08 -7.50
N ARG A 36 2.99 -0.59 -6.29
CA ARG A 36 1.96 -0.95 -5.29
C ARG A 36 1.04 0.21 -4.92
N GLU A 37 1.53 1.44 -4.97
CA GLU A 37 0.80 2.68 -4.67
C GLU A 37 -0.42 2.89 -5.58
N LEU A 38 -0.41 2.33 -6.79
CA LEU A 38 -1.56 2.37 -7.70
C LEU A 38 -2.73 1.56 -7.14
N PHE A 39 -2.46 0.53 -6.34
CA PHE A 39 -3.48 -0.28 -5.68
C PHE A 39 -3.95 0.30 -4.34
N LEU A 40 -3.30 1.38 -3.87
CA LEU A 40 -3.65 2.04 -2.61
C LEU A 40 -4.59 3.24 -2.83
N GLN A 41 -5.04 3.48 -4.06
CA GLN A 41 -5.98 4.56 -4.40
C GLN A 41 -7.43 4.01 -4.42
N PRO A 42 -8.41 4.73 -3.83
CA PRO A 42 -8.29 6.01 -3.11
C PRO A 42 -7.76 5.86 -1.66
N GLY A 43 -7.64 4.64 -1.17
CA GLY A 43 -7.12 4.37 0.17
C GLY A 43 -7.06 2.88 0.46
N VAL A 44 -6.71 2.55 1.71
CA VAL A 44 -6.78 1.18 2.25
C VAL A 44 -7.69 1.15 3.47
N PHE A 45 -8.10 -0.04 3.88
CA PHE A 45 -8.83 -0.25 5.12
C PHE A 45 -7.92 -0.87 6.17
N LEU A 46 -7.90 -0.29 7.36
CA LEU A 46 -7.23 -0.87 8.51
C LEU A 46 -8.27 -1.47 9.46
N PRO A 47 -8.03 -2.66 10.03
CA PRO A 47 -8.94 -3.25 10.99
C PRO A 47 -8.99 -2.41 12.27
N THR A 48 -10.15 -2.37 12.91
CA THR A 48 -10.40 -1.76 14.22
C THR A 48 -11.15 -2.73 15.14
N ASP A 49 -11.29 -2.36 16.40
CA ASP A 49 -11.94 -3.20 17.40
C ASP A 49 -13.38 -3.56 17.02
N GLY A 50 -13.75 -4.82 17.32
CA GLY A 50 -15.09 -5.34 17.04
C GLY A 50 -15.35 -5.68 15.57
N GLY A 51 -14.31 -6.00 14.80
CA GLY A 51 -14.43 -6.43 13.40
C GLY A 51 -14.78 -5.30 12.42
N ARG A 52 -14.66 -4.05 12.88
CA ARG A 52 -14.86 -2.87 12.04
C ARG A 52 -13.61 -2.54 11.26
N TRP A 53 -13.77 -1.74 10.21
CA TRP A 53 -12.70 -1.31 9.32
C TRP A 53 -12.73 0.20 9.18
N ARG A 54 -11.57 0.84 9.22
CA ARG A 54 -11.41 2.29 9.05
C ARG A 54 -10.72 2.59 7.72
N PRO A 55 -11.32 3.41 6.84
CA PRO A 55 -10.64 3.88 5.63
C PRO A 55 -9.47 4.79 6.00
N VAL A 56 -8.35 4.61 5.31
CA VAL A 56 -7.17 5.48 5.34
C VAL A 56 -6.86 5.85 3.90
N THR A 57 -7.22 7.07 3.53
CA THR A 57 -7.00 7.62 2.21
C THR A 57 -5.72 8.44 2.16
N ALA A 58 -5.21 8.71 0.95
CA ALA A 58 -4.14 9.70 0.81
C ALA A 58 -4.69 11.09 1.22
N LEU A 59 -3.87 11.93 1.84
CA LEU A 59 -4.28 13.30 2.20
C LEU A 59 -4.81 14.03 0.95
N GLY A 60 -6.06 14.49 0.99
CA GLY A 60 -6.73 15.17 -0.12
C GLY A 60 -7.63 14.29 -1.00
N THR A 61 -7.68 12.97 -0.76
CA THR A 61 -8.75 12.10 -1.25
C THR A 61 -9.72 11.86 -0.11
N ASP A 62 -10.74 12.70 0.04
CA ASP A 62 -11.87 12.30 0.87
C ASP A 62 -12.48 11.04 0.25
N PRO A 63 -12.82 10.01 1.05
CA PRO A 63 -13.64 8.93 0.52
C PRO A 63 -14.91 9.57 -0.03
N PRO A 64 -15.41 9.18 -1.23
CA PRO A 64 -16.70 9.65 -1.69
C PRO A 64 -17.71 9.37 -0.58
N ASP A 65 -18.51 10.38 -0.21
CA ASP A 65 -19.66 10.24 0.69
C ASP A 65 -20.45 9.04 0.18
N THR A 66 -20.26 7.89 0.83
CA THR A 66 -20.96 6.67 0.47
C THR A 66 -22.15 6.67 1.40
N PRO A 67 -23.37 7.04 0.94
CA PRO A 67 -24.55 6.89 1.78
C PRO A 67 -24.61 5.42 2.20
N HIS A 68 -24.61 5.19 3.51
CA HIS A 68 -24.96 3.88 4.06
C HIS A 68 -26.34 3.52 3.47
N GLY A 69 -26.36 2.48 2.63
CA GLY A 69 -27.58 2.01 1.98
C GLY A 69 -28.64 1.59 3.01
N PRO A 70 -29.93 1.58 2.60
CA PRO A 70 -31.08 1.46 3.50
C PRO A 70 -31.11 0.17 4.32
#